data_AF-A0A838H8X2-F1
#
_entry.id   AF-A0A838H8X2-F1
#
_cell.length_a   1.000
_cell.length_b   1.000
_cell.length_c   1.000
_cell.angle_alpha   90.00
_cell.angle_beta   90.00
_cell.angle_gamma   90.00
#
_symmetry.space_group_name_H-M   'P 1'
#
loop_
_entity.id
_entity.type
_entity.pdbx_description
1 polymer ?
#
loop_
_entity_poly.entity_id
_entity_poly.type
_entity_poly.pdbx_seq_one_letter_code
_entity_poly.pdbx_strand_id
1 'polypeptide(L)'
;MVGSVSAQPAQQPPPVQKLRIRYAKRGRLRFTSHRDFGRAFERAVRRAGLPISYSSGFNPHPRISYANASPTGAASEAEYLEIGLSTPCDPDDVRTALDAALPPGLDIVDVVVAGPGTLADRLDAGHWRIELTGVSLAAAEA
;
A
#
# COMPACT_ATOMS: atom_id res chain seq x y z
N MET A 1 47.20 14.54 2.24
CA MET A 1 45.77 14.48 2.60
C MET A 1 44.97 15.01 1.42
N VAL A 2 44.33 14.14 0.65
CA VAL A 2 43.37 14.54 -0.38
C VAL A 2 42.00 14.23 0.18
N GLY A 3 41.28 15.26 0.64
CA GLY A 3 39.93 15.09 1.14
C GLY A 3 39.01 14.69 -0.01
N SER A 4 38.40 13.51 0.06
CA SER A 4 37.36 13.12 -0.89
C SER A 4 36.15 14.02 -0.65
N VAL A 5 35.82 14.88 -1.61
CA VAL A 5 34.55 15.59 -1.59
C VAL A 5 33.49 14.57 -1.99
N SER A 6 32.77 14.04 -1.00
CA SER A 6 31.59 13.20 -1.22
C SER A 6 30.59 14.00 -2.04
N ALA A 7 30.24 13.53 -3.24
CA ALA A 7 29.20 14.17 -4.04
C ALA A 7 27.89 14.22 -3.25
N GLN A 8 27.30 15.40 -3.14
CA GLN A 8 26.05 15.58 -2.41
C GLN A 8 24.93 14.82 -3.14
N PRO A 9 24.07 14.08 -2.42
CA PRO A 9 23.10 13.21 -3.07
C PRO A 9 22.05 14.01 -3.82
N ALA A 10 21.62 13.50 -4.98
CA ALA A 10 20.64 14.16 -5.82
C ALA A 10 19.31 14.36 -5.07
N GLN A 11 18.77 15.58 -5.18
CA GLN A 11 17.47 15.93 -4.63
C GLN A 11 16.38 15.65 -5.67
N GLN A 12 15.45 14.77 -5.34
CA GLN A 12 14.29 14.46 -6.17
C GLN A 12 13.17 15.47 -5.92
N PRO A 13 12.39 15.87 -6.95
CA PRO A 13 11.22 16.70 -6.76
C PRO A 13 10.18 16.00 -5.88
N PRO A 14 9.33 16.77 -5.17
CA PRO A 14 8.20 16.18 -4.46
C PRO A 14 7.22 15.54 -5.47
N PRO A 15 6.39 14.57 -5.02
CA PRO A 15 5.32 14.04 -5.86
C PRO A 15 4.37 15.15 -6.30
N VAL A 16 3.97 15.14 -7.58
CA VAL A 16 2.99 16.09 -8.12
C VAL A 16 1.56 15.65 -7.87
N GLN A 17 1.37 14.36 -7.58
CA GLN A 17 0.09 13.77 -7.21
C GLN A 17 0.35 12.69 -6.18
N LYS A 18 -0.57 12.56 -5.24
CA LYS A 18 -0.59 11.46 -4.27
C LYS A 18 -1.92 10.72 -4.41
N LEU A 19 -1.86 9.40 -4.50
CA LEU A 19 -3.03 8.54 -4.57
C LEU A 19 -3.14 7.70 -3.30
N ARG A 20 -4.36 7.55 -2.80
CA ARG A 20 -4.73 6.62 -1.73
C ARG A 20 -5.34 5.40 -2.37
N ILE A 21 -4.89 4.24 -1.93
CA ILE A 21 -5.27 2.95 -2.49
C ILE A 21 -5.87 2.11 -1.38
N ARG A 22 -7.09 1.62 -1.62
CA ARG A 22 -7.71 0.58 -0.80
C ARG A 22 -7.53 -0.76 -1.49
N TYR A 23 -7.00 -1.74 -0.77
CA TYR A 23 -6.85 -3.09 -1.28
C TYR A 23 -7.43 -4.11 -0.31
N ALA A 24 -7.76 -5.28 -0.86
CA ALA A 24 -8.23 -6.43 -0.12
C ALA A 24 -7.21 -7.56 -0.18
N LYS A 25 -7.19 -8.37 0.87
CA LYS A 25 -6.31 -9.51 1.06
C LYS A 25 -7.15 -10.72 1.47
N ARG A 26 -7.37 -11.64 0.54
CA ARG A 26 -8.36 -12.72 0.67
C ARG A 26 -7.75 -14.09 0.44
N GLY A 27 -8.52 -15.13 0.78
CA GLY A 27 -8.15 -16.53 0.54
C GLY A 27 -6.78 -16.87 1.11
N ARG A 28 -5.93 -17.50 0.29
CA ARG A 28 -4.56 -17.91 0.70
C ARG A 28 -3.64 -16.71 0.96
N LEU A 29 -3.90 -15.56 0.33
CA LEU A 29 -3.04 -14.39 0.42
C LEU A 29 -3.17 -13.70 1.78
N ARG A 30 -4.19 -14.03 2.59
CA ARG A 30 -4.31 -13.60 4.00
C ARG A 30 -3.09 -13.97 4.87
N PHE A 31 -2.34 -15.00 4.47
CA PHE A 31 -1.12 -15.45 5.16
C PHE A 31 0.15 -14.74 4.70
N THR A 32 0.07 -13.81 3.74
CA THR A 32 1.19 -12.97 3.31
C THR A 32 1.54 -11.96 4.41
N SER A 33 2.82 -11.85 4.77
CA SER A 33 3.26 -10.83 5.73
C SER A 33 3.18 -9.43 5.13
N HIS A 34 3.19 -8.38 5.96
CA HIS A 34 3.23 -7.00 5.46
C HIS A 34 4.44 -6.73 4.54
N ARG A 35 5.62 -7.29 4.87
CA ARG A 35 6.84 -7.16 4.05
C ARG A 35 6.69 -7.84 2.70
N ASP A 36 6.09 -9.03 2.67
CA ASP A 36 5.88 -9.77 1.42
C ASP A 36 4.87 -9.06 0.52
N PHE A 37 3.82 -8.49 1.11
CA PHE A 37 2.89 -7.62 0.41
C PHE A 37 3.62 -6.40 -0.17
N GLY A 38 4.42 -5.67 0.62
CA GLY A 38 5.17 -4.52 0.14
C GLY A 38 6.06 -4.84 -1.06
N ARG A 39 6.78 -5.99 -1.00
CA ARG A 39 7.58 -6.48 -2.14
C ARG A 39 6.74 -6.83 -3.37
N ALA A 40 5.56 -7.44 -3.17
CA ALA A 40 4.64 -7.74 -4.26
C ALA A 40 4.07 -6.46 -4.88
N PHE A 41 3.72 -5.48 -4.05
CA PHE A 41 3.18 -4.21 -4.46
C PHE A 41 4.22 -3.37 -5.24
N GLU A 42 5.47 -3.28 -4.76
CA GLU A 42 6.57 -2.63 -5.50
C GLU A 42 6.79 -3.27 -6.89
N ARG A 43 6.70 -4.60 -6.98
CA ARG A 43 6.78 -5.30 -8.27
C ARG A 43 5.58 -5.00 -9.15
N ALA A 44 4.37 -4.93 -8.59
CA ALA A 44 3.15 -4.63 -9.32
C ALA A 44 3.19 -3.21 -9.89
N VAL A 45 3.60 -2.24 -9.08
CA VAL A 45 3.86 -0.85 -9.46
C VAL A 45 4.82 -0.77 -10.66
N ARG A 46 5.94 -1.50 -10.59
CA ARG A 46 6.92 -1.56 -11.71
C ARG A 46 6.32 -2.22 -12.95
N ARG A 47 5.56 -3.30 -12.79
CA ARG A 47 4.92 -4.04 -13.90
C ARG A 47 3.82 -3.23 -14.58
N ALA A 48 3.08 -2.44 -13.81
CA ALA A 48 2.05 -1.52 -14.27
C ALA A 48 2.64 -0.26 -14.94
N GLY A 49 3.96 -0.06 -14.90
CA GLY A 49 4.61 1.09 -15.52
C GLY A 49 4.25 2.43 -14.86
N LEU A 50 3.87 2.42 -13.58
CA LEU A 50 3.41 3.64 -12.91
C LEU A 50 4.57 4.65 -12.73
N PRO A 51 4.32 5.95 -12.97
CA PRO A 51 5.32 7.00 -12.83
C PRO A 51 5.50 7.37 -11.35
N ILE A 52 6.12 6.47 -10.57
CA ILE A 52 6.34 6.68 -9.15
C ILE A 52 7.42 7.74 -8.92
N SER A 53 7.13 8.66 -8.01
CA SER A 53 8.12 9.58 -7.46
C SER A 53 9.04 8.87 -6.46
N TYR A 54 10.30 9.29 -6.39
CA TYR A 54 11.31 8.68 -5.52
C TYR A 54 11.73 9.63 -4.40
N SER A 55 12.28 9.07 -3.32
CA SER A 55 12.94 9.83 -2.26
C SER A 55 14.28 10.40 -2.75
N SER A 56 14.77 11.46 -2.08
CA SER A 56 16.10 12.01 -2.28
C SER A 56 17.14 11.23 -1.46
N GLY A 57 18.42 11.31 -1.82
CA GLY A 57 19.49 10.67 -1.04
C GLY A 57 20.32 9.68 -1.85
N PHE A 58 21.23 8.98 -1.16
CA PHE A 58 22.11 7.98 -1.78
C PHE A 58 21.39 6.65 -2.12
N ASN A 59 20.22 6.40 -1.51
CA ASN A 59 19.41 5.21 -1.74
C ASN A 59 17.94 5.63 -2.00
N PRO A 60 17.66 6.23 -3.17
CA PRO A 60 16.30 6.64 -3.53
C PRO A 60 15.39 5.41 -3.58
N HIS A 61 14.26 5.49 -2.90
CA HIS A 61 13.24 4.46 -2.86
C HIS A 61 11.90 5.03 -3.34
N PRO A 62 11.02 4.19 -3.91
CA PRO A 62 9.70 4.64 -4.34
C PRO A 62 8.94 5.23 -3.15
N ARG A 63 8.23 6.34 -3.37
CA ARG A 63 7.40 6.96 -2.33
C ARG A 63 6.11 6.18 -2.16
N ILE A 64 6.16 5.19 -1.29
CA ILE A 64 5.03 4.37 -0.87
C ILE A 64 4.95 4.44 0.65
N SER A 65 3.78 4.77 1.17
CA SER A 65 3.52 4.79 2.62
C SER A 65 2.37 3.88 2.95
N TYR A 66 2.58 3.00 3.92
CA TYR A 66 1.56 2.08 4.41
C TYR A 66 1.03 2.61 5.75
N ALA A 67 -0.27 2.51 6.01
CA ALA A 67 -0.83 2.98 7.26
C ALA A 67 -0.74 1.92 8.36
N ASN A 68 -1.58 0.90 8.25
CA ASN A 68 -1.61 -0.27 9.11
C ASN A 68 -1.63 -1.54 8.24
N ALA A 69 -1.50 -2.69 8.87
CA ALA A 69 -1.67 -3.98 8.23
C ALA A 69 -2.40 -4.93 9.17
N SER A 70 -3.37 -5.68 8.64
CA SER A 70 -3.98 -6.78 9.36
C SER A 70 -2.94 -7.84 9.77
N PRO A 71 -3.13 -8.50 10.92
CA PRO A 71 -2.27 -9.60 11.34
C PRO A 71 -2.20 -10.69 10.28
N THR A 72 -1.05 -11.36 10.20
CA THR A 72 -0.89 -12.51 9.32
C THR A 72 -1.92 -13.58 9.68
N GLY A 73 -2.67 -14.06 8.68
CA GLY A 73 -3.76 -15.01 8.86
C GLY A 73 -5.16 -14.37 8.87
N ALA A 74 -5.28 -13.07 9.12
CA ALA A 74 -6.53 -12.34 8.95
C ALA A 74 -6.74 -11.94 7.47
N ALA A 75 -7.94 -12.17 6.95
CA ALA A 75 -8.37 -11.57 5.69
C ALA A 75 -8.79 -10.12 5.95
N SER A 76 -8.63 -9.26 4.95
CA SER A 76 -9.04 -7.85 5.04
C SER A 76 -9.69 -7.38 3.75
N GLU A 77 -10.71 -6.54 3.89
CA GLU A 77 -11.45 -5.89 2.80
C GLU A 77 -11.05 -4.42 2.62
N ALA A 78 -10.22 -3.90 3.54
CA ALA A 78 -9.94 -2.49 3.68
C ALA A 78 -8.55 -2.26 4.31
N GLU A 79 -7.51 -2.63 3.56
CA GLU A 79 -6.15 -2.18 3.85
C GLU A 79 -5.84 -0.94 3.01
N TYR A 80 -4.98 -0.07 3.54
CA TYR A 80 -4.70 1.21 2.89
C TYR A 80 -3.21 1.53 2.77
N LEU A 81 -2.86 2.12 1.63
CA LEU A 81 -1.55 2.70 1.37
C LEU A 81 -1.68 3.97 0.53
N GLU A 82 -0.61 4.76 0.49
CA GLU A 82 -0.47 5.88 -0.44
C GLU A 82 0.74 5.68 -1.35
N ILE A 83 0.61 6.14 -2.59
CA ILE A 83 1.73 6.27 -3.53
C ILE A 83 1.89 7.74 -3.95
N GLY A 84 3.13 8.18 -4.13
CA GLY A 84 3.45 9.47 -4.73
C GLY A 84 3.83 9.29 -6.20
N LEU A 85 3.21 10.04 -7.10
CA LEU A 85 3.48 10.01 -8.54
C LEU A 85 4.28 11.24 -8.99
N SER A 86 5.15 11.05 -9.98
CA SER A 86 5.94 12.10 -10.62
C SER A 86 5.19 12.80 -11.76
N THR A 87 4.13 12.19 -12.29
CA THR A 87 3.18 12.79 -13.23
C THR A 87 1.75 12.47 -12.80
N PRO A 88 0.77 13.33 -13.09
CA PRO A 88 -0.63 13.00 -12.83
C PRO A 88 -1.07 11.77 -13.62
N CYS A 89 -1.81 10.88 -12.96
CA CYS A 89 -2.48 9.73 -13.57
C CYS A 89 -3.96 9.74 -13.19
N ASP A 90 -4.78 9.13 -14.03
CA ASP A 90 -6.17 8.85 -13.70
C ASP A 90 -6.25 7.74 -12.63
N PRO A 91 -6.99 7.94 -11.52
CA PRO A 91 -7.09 6.94 -10.46
C PRO A 91 -7.66 5.59 -10.92
N ASP A 92 -8.61 5.56 -11.85
CA ASP A 92 -9.23 4.33 -12.33
C ASP A 92 -8.28 3.53 -13.22
N ASP A 93 -7.47 4.21 -14.01
CA ASP A 93 -6.38 3.58 -14.79
C ASP A 93 -5.34 2.96 -13.85
N VAL A 94 -4.95 3.69 -12.79
CA VAL A 94 -4.02 3.18 -11.77
C VAL A 94 -4.60 1.97 -11.05
N ARG A 95 -5.88 2.01 -10.67
CA ARG A 95 -6.59 0.87 -10.07
C ARG A 95 -6.48 -0.36 -10.96
N THR A 96 -6.90 -0.22 -12.22
CA THR A 96 -6.99 -1.32 -13.18
C THR A 96 -5.62 -1.91 -13.47
N ALA A 97 -4.59 -1.06 -13.66
CA ALA A 97 -3.24 -1.51 -13.94
C ALA A 97 -2.59 -2.24 -12.75
N LEU A 98 -2.80 -1.75 -11.52
CA LEU A 98 -2.29 -2.40 -10.31
C LEU A 98 -2.99 -3.73 -10.03
N ASP A 99 -4.32 -3.78 -10.16
CA ASP A 99 -5.10 -5.00 -9.96
C ASP A 99 -4.66 -6.10 -10.92
N ALA A 100 -4.50 -5.78 -12.20
CA ALA A 100 -3.99 -6.71 -13.21
C ALA A 100 -2.53 -7.16 -12.97
N ALA A 101 -1.74 -6.35 -12.26
CA ALA A 101 -0.34 -6.64 -12.00
C ALA A 101 -0.11 -7.46 -10.72
N LEU A 102 -1.08 -7.45 -9.79
CA LEU A 102 -1.04 -8.20 -8.53
C LEU A 102 -1.43 -9.67 -8.71
N PRO A 103 -0.96 -10.56 -7.81
CA PRO A 103 -1.40 -11.95 -7.82
C PRO A 103 -2.86 -12.07 -7.35
N PRO A 104 -3.61 -13.07 -7.82
CA PRO A 104 -4.99 -13.30 -7.38
C PRO A 104 -5.12 -13.39 -5.85
N GLY A 105 -6.12 -12.69 -5.29
CA GLY A 105 -6.35 -12.60 -3.84
C GLY A 105 -5.69 -11.40 -3.16
N LEU A 106 -4.96 -10.58 -3.91
CA LEU A 106 -4.60 -9.20 -3.58
C LEU A 106 -5.28 -8.28 -4.60
N ASP A 107 -6.42 -7.72 -4.21
CA ASP A 107 -7.29 -7.01 -5.16
C ASP A 107 -7.28 -5.51 -4.85
N ILE A 108 -7.09 -4.66 -5.85
CA ILE A 108 -7.22 -3.21 -5.67
C ILE A 108 -8.70 -2.86 -5.77
N VAL A 109 -9.27 -2.43 -4.65
CA VAL A 109 -10.70 -2.16 -4.57
C VAL A 109 -11.02 -0.73 -4.98
N ASP A 110 -10.19 0.23 -4.60
CA ASP A 110 -10.43 1.64 -4.89
C ASP A 110 -9.14 2.44 -4.92
N VAL A 111 -9.10 3.49 -5.75
CA VAL A 111 -7.99 4.43 -5.85
C VAL A 111 -8.55 5.84 -5.98
N VAL A 112 -8.11 6.73 -5.10
CA VAL A 112 -8.58 8.12 -5.08
C VAL A 112 -7.41 9.09 -4.93
N VAL A 113 -7.58 10.32 -5.41
CA VAL A 113 -6.62 11.39 -5.13
C VAL A 113 -6.60 11.66 -3.62
N ALA A 114 -5.41 11.72 -3.04
CA ALA A 114 -5.25 11.98 -1.62
C ALA A 114 -5.61 13.43 -1.30
N GLY A 115 -6.66 13.63 -0.51
CA GLY A 115 -6.94 14.91 0.17
C GLY A 115 -5.91 15.23 1.27
N PRO A 116 -6.07 16.37 1.98
CA PRO A 116 -5.13 16.81 3.02
C PRO A 116 -4.97 15.80 4.17
N GLY A 117 -3.91 15.97 4.96
CA GLY A 117 -3.57 15.11 6.11
C GLY A 117 -2.83 13.82 5.75
N THR A 118 -2.39 13.09 6.77
CA THR A 118 -1.78 11.77 6.57
C THR A 118 -2.85 10.70 6.41
N LEU A 119 -2.51 9.56 5.81
CA LEU A 119 -3.43 8.42 5.74
C LEU A 119 -3.79 7.90 7.14
N ALA A 120 -2.82 7.88 8.06
CA ALA A 120 -3.03 7.39 9.42
C ALA A 120 -4.08 8.21 10.18
N ASP A 121 -4.07 9.54 10.02
CA ASP A 121 -5.04 10.44 10.68
C ASP A 121 -6.48 10.24 10.19
N ARG A 122 -6.68 9.53 9.07
CA ARG A 122 -8.01 9.25 8.49
C ARG A 122 -8.56 7.89 8.88
N LEU A 123 -7.79 7.06 9.57
CA LEU A 123 -8.23 5.74 10.00
C LEU A 123 -8.85 5.85 11.39
N ASP A 124 -10.17 5.92 11.44
CA ASP A 124 -10.91 6.12 12.70
C ASP A 124 -11.17 4.81 13.45
N ALA A 125 -11.50 3.74 12.72
CA ALA A 125 -11.89 2.46 13.30
C ALA A 125 -11.60 1.27 12.38
N GLY A 126 -11.50 0.07 12.97
CA GLY A 126 -11.46 -1.20 12.27
C GLY A 126 -12.66 -2.06 12.62
N HIS A 127 -13.30 -2.64 11.61
CA HIS A 127 -14.40 -3.59 11.78
C HIS A 127 -13.86 -5.02 11.70
N TRP A 128 -14.07 -5.79 12.76
CA TRP A 128 -13.59 -7.17 12.85
C TRP A 128 -14.77 -8.13 12.85
N ARG A 129 -14.66 -9.19 12.05
CA ARG A 129 -15.55 -10.35 12.10
C ARG A 129 -14.72 -11.56 12.51
N ILE A 130 -15.12 -12.20 13.60
CA ILE A 130 -14.55 -13.45 14.08
C ILE A 130 -15.60 -14.54 13.91
N GLU A 131 -15.20 -15.65 13.31
CA GLU A 131 -16.08 -16.80 13.13
C GLU A 131 -15.48 -18.00 13.87
N LEU A 132 -16.23 -18.51 14.84
CA LEU A 132 -15.86 -19.67 15.65
C LEU A 132 -16.67 -20.87 15.19
N THR A 133 -16.04 -21.76 14.43
CA THR A 133 -16.75 -22.93 13.88
C THR A 133 -17.23 -23.85 15.01
N GLY A 134 -18.52 -24.20 14.97
CA GLY A 134 -19.13 -25.09 15.98
C GLY A 134 -19.51 -24.41 17.29
N VAL A 135 -19.32 -23.10 17.42
CA VAL A 135 -19.70 -22.33 18.62
C VAL A 135 -20.88 -21.43 18.29
N SER A 136 -21.99 -21.60 19.01
CA SER A 136 -23.14 -20.68 18.91
C SER A 136 -22.82 -19.33 19.54
N LEU A 137 -23.49 -18.26 19.12
CA LEU A 137 -23.29 -16.93 19.70
C LEU A 137 -23.54 -16.92 21.22
N ALA A 138 -24.62 -17.58 21.67
CA ALA A 138 -24.93 -17.70 23.09
C ALA A 138 -23.81 -18.39 23.90
N ALA A 139 -23.12 -19.36 23.31
CA ALA A 139 -21.98 -20.03 23.95
C ALA A 139 -20.69 -19.18 23.91
N ALA A 140 -20.60 -18.22 22.98
CA ALA A 140 -19.47 -17.29 22.89
C ALA A 140 -19.62 -16.06 23.80
N GLU A 141 -20.86 -15.71 24.18
CA GLU A 141 -21.19 -14.57 25.05
C GLU A 141 -21.28 -14.94 26.55
N ALA A 142 -21.36 -16.24 26.86
CA ALA A 142 -21.41 -16.77 28.24
C ALA A 142 -20.03 -16.78 28.91
#